data_AF-A0A140CTW7-F1
#
_entry.id   AF-A0A140CTW7-F1
#
_cell.length_a   1.000
_cell.length_b   1.000
_cell.length_c   1.000
_cell.angle_alpha   90.00
_cell.angle_beta   90.00
_cell.angle_gamma   90.00
#
_symmetry.space_group_name_H-M   'P 1'
#
loop_
_entity.id
_entity.type
_entity.pdbx_description
1 polymer ?
#
loop_
_entity_poly.entity_id
_entity_poly.type
_entity_poly.pdbx_seq_one_letter_code
_entity_poly.pdbx_strand_id
1 'polypeptide(L)'
;MGDWSFLGRLLENAQEHSTVIGKVWLTVLFIFRILVLGAAAEDVWGDEQSDFTCNTQQPGCENVCYDRAFPISHIRFWALQIIFVSTPTLIYLGHVLHIVRMEEKKKEREEEEQLKRESPSPKEPPQDNPSSRDDRGRVRMAGAL
;
A
#
# COMPACT_ATOMS: atom_id res chain seq x y z
N MET A 1 -11.33 15.87 0.25
CA MET A 1 -11.58 15.17 1.54
C MET A 1 -10.89 13.82 1.46
N GLY A 2 -9.68 13.70 2.01
CA GLY A 2 -8.87 12.48 1.91
C GLY A 2 -9.43 11.35 2.79
N ASP A 3 -9.39 10.11 2.29
CA ASP A 3 -9.89 8.93 2.99
C ASP A 3 -8.98 8.53 4.17
N TRP A 4 -9.27 9.09 5.34
CA TRP A 4 -8.64 8.76 6.62
C TRP A 4 -8.91 7.33 7.10
N SER A 5 -9.92 6.67 6.53
CA SER A 5 -10.34 5.31 6.88
C SER A 5 -9.28 4.25 6.55
N PHE A 6 -8.51 4.46 5.47
CA PHE A 6 -7.44 3.54 5.06
C PHE A 6 -6.23 3.64 6.00
N LEU A 7 -5.86 4.86 6.40
CA LEU A 7 -4.79 5.13 7.35
C LEU A 7 -5.11 4.56 8.74
N GLY A 8 -6.38 4.64 9.17
CA GLY A 8 -6.84 4.02 10.43
C GLY A 8 -6.65 2.50 10.45
N ARG A 9 -7.06 1.80 9.38
CA ARG A 9 -6.90 0.34 9.27
C ARG A 9 -5.44 -0.10 9.21
N LEU A 10 -4.59 0.69 8.56
CA LEU A 10 -3.14 0.46 8.54
C LEU A 10 -2.52 0.63 9.93
N LEU A 11 -2.98 1.63 10.69
CA LEU A 11 -2.53 1.87 12.05
C LEU A 11 -2.88 0.69 12.97
N GLU A 12 -4.10 0.20 12.86
CA GLU A 12 -4.64 -0.88 13.69
C GLU A 12 -3.86 -2.18 13.49
N ASN A 13 -3.60 -2.54 12.22
CA ASN A 13 -2.79 -3.71 11.87
C ASN A 13 -1.31 -3.57 12.29
N ALA A 14 -0.75 -2.35 12.24
CA ALA A 14 0.62 -2.07 12.71
C ALA A 14 0.77 -2.27 14.22
N GLN A 15 -0.29 -1.93 14.97
CA GLN A 15 -0.27 -2.04 16.42
C GLN A 15 -0.29 -3.48 16.88
N GLU A 16 -1.02 -4.37 16.22
CA GLU A 16 -1.26 -5.74 16.71
C GLU A 16 0.02 -6.55 17.01
N HIS A 17 1.13 -6.27 16.29
CA HIS A 17 2.42 -6.95 16.44
C HIS A 17 3.49 -6.21 17.26
N SER A 18 3.20 -5.02 17.82
CA SER A 18 4.21 -4.22 18.54
C SER A 18 4.10 -4.35 20.06
N THR A 19 5.24 -4.27 20.75
CA THR A 19 5.31 -4.23 22.23
C THR A 19 4.53 -3.01 22.76
N VAL A 20 4.04 -3.05 24.00
CA VAL A 20 3.18 -1.98 24.57
C VAL A 20 3.82 -0.59 24.44
N ILE A 21 5.14 -0.49 24.63
CA ILE A 21 5.89 0.76 24.45
C ILE A 21 5.99 1.17 22.97
N GLY A 22 6.21 0.22 22.07
CA GLY A 22 6.19 0.45 20.63
C GLY A 22 4.82 0.87 20.10
N LYS A 23 3.73 0.32 20.65
CA LYS A 23 2.35 0.71 20.35
C LYS A 23 2.10 2.17 20.69
N VAL A 24 2.50 2.63 21.89
CA VAL A 24 2.33 4.02 22.33
C VAL A 24 3.21 4.95 21.50
N TRP A 25 4.47 4.59 21.27
CA TRP A 25 5.38 5.45 20.51
C TRP A 25 4.98 5.59 19.05
N LEU A 26 4.62 4.48 18.38
CA LEU A 26 4.19 4.50 16.99
C LEU A 26 2.86 5.23 16.81
N THR A 27 1.88 5.02 17.70
CA THR A 27 0.61 5.76 17.61
C THR A 27 0.79 7.24 17.86
N VAL A 28 1.53 7.62 18.90
CA VAL A 28 1.78 9.04 19.18
C VAL A 28 2.53 9.68 18.03
N LEU A 29 3.61 9.08 17.52
CA LEU A 29 4.34 9.64 16.37
C LEU A 29 3.48 9.72 15.12
N PHE A 30 2.72 8.67 14.80
CA PHE A 30 1.97 8.62 13.56
C PHE A 30 0.74 9.54 13.60
N ILE A 31 0.00 9.55 14.70
CA ILE A 31 -1.15 10.45 14.90
C ILE A 31 -0.67 11.89 14.96
N PHE A 32 0.36 12.21 15.75
CA PHE A 32 0.89 13.56 15.83
C PHE A 32 1.42 14.03 14.47
N ARG A 33 2.06 13.15 13.70
CA ARG A 33 2.52 13.49 12.35
C ARG A 33 1.42 13.72 11.35
N ILE A 34 0.39 12.89 11.36
CA ILE A 34 -0.74 13.06 10.46
C ILE A 34 -1.55 14.30 10.84
N LEU A 35 -1.74 14.54 12.14
CA LEU A 35 -2.35 15.77 12.63
C LEU A 35 -1.54 16.99 12.23
N VAL A 36 -0.22 16.97 12.40
CA VAL A 36 0.64 18.08 11.99
C VAL A 36 0.61 18.23 10.47
N LEU A 37 0.75 17.16 9.68
CA LEU A 37 0.66 17.24 8.21
C LEU A 37 -0.71 17.74 7.74
N GLY A 38 -1.80 17.31 8.37
CA GLY A 38 -3.17 17.66 7.99
C GLY A 38 -3.59 19.06 8.43
N ALA A 39 -3.19 19.49 9.64
CA ALA A 39 -3.42 20.85 10.13
C ALA A 39 -2.48 21.87 9.47
N ALA A 40 -1.25 21.46 9.13
CA ALA A 40 -0.30 22.28 8.40
C ALA A 40 -0.61 22.34 6.90
N ALA A 41 -1.27 21.34 6.31
CA ALA A 41 -1.47 21.26 4.85
C ALA A 41 -1.94 22.56 4.19
N GLU A 42 -2.84 23.31 4.83
CA GLU A 42 -3.42 24.53 4.27
C GLU A 42 -2.76 25.79 4.85
N ASP A 43 -2.54 25.87 6.17
CA ASP A 43 -1.97 27.06 6.82
C ASP A 43 -0.45 27.19 6.62
N VAL A 44 0.27 26.08 6.48
CA VAL A 44 1.74 26.06 6.34
C VAL A 44 2.10 26.17 4.86
N TRP A 45 1.39 25.56 3.92
CA TRP A 45 1.61 25.88 2.49
C TRP A 45 1.01 27.23 2.05
N GLY A 46 0.30 27.90 2.96
CA GLY A 46 -0.14 29.28 2.86
C GLY A 46 1.04 30.25 2.71
N ASP A 47 0.85 31.23 1.86
CA ASP A 47 1.82 32.08 1.20
C ASP A 47 2.55 33.07 2.12
N GLU A 48 3.62 32.63 2.76
CA GLU A 48 4.59 33.50 3.45
C GLU A 48 5.24 34.57 2.53
N GLN A 49 5.09 34.41 1.21
CA GLN A 49 5.58 35.34 0.19
C GLN A 49 4.70 36.59 0.05
N SER A 50 3.39 36.52 0.33
CA SER A 50 2.49 37.68 0.14
C SER A 50 2.62 38.73 1.26
N ASP A 51 3.07 38.30 2.45
CA ASP A 51 3.35 39.19 3.59
C ASP A 51 4.76 39.81 3.55
N PHE A 52 5.63 39.36 2.64
CA PHE A 52 6.99 39.86 2.52
C PHE A 52 7.04 41.15 1.69
N THR A 53 7.33 42.29 2.30
CA THR A 53 7.35 43.59 1.61
C THR A 53 8.75 44.20 1.54
N CYS A 54 9.07 44.80 0.40
CA CYS A 54 10.31 45.58 0.23
C CYS A 54 10.00 47.08 0.08
N ASN A 55 10.72 47.95 0.80
CA ASN A 55 10.62 49.40 0.64
C ASN A 55 11.38 49.86 -0.62
N THR A 56 10.83 49.56 -1.78
CA THR A 56 11.39 49.89 -3.10
C THR A 56 10.29 49.95 -4.15
N GLN A 57 10.45 50.79 -5.16
CA GLN A 57 9.58 50.81 -6.35
C GLN A 57 10.15 49.98 -7.51
N GLN A 58 11.28 49.30 -7.29
CA GLN A 58 11.94 48.52 -8.32
C GLN A 58 11.19 47.20 -8.57
N PRO A 59 10.69 46.95 -9.80
CA PRO A 59 9.98 45.73 -10.11
C PRO A 59 10.89 44.50 -9.96
N GLY A 60 10.36 43.45 -9.34
CA GLY A 60 11.08 42.18 -9.14
C GLY A 60 12.08 42.16 -7.98
N CYS A 61 12.31 43.29 -7.28
CA CYS A 61 13.19 43.30 -6.11
C CYS A 61 12.65 42.41 -4.99
N GLU A 62 11.35 42.43 -4.76
CA GLU A 62 10.71 41.65 -3.70
C GLU A 62 10.92 40.15 -3.90
N ASN A 63 10.74 39.65 -5.14
CA ASN A 63 10.99 38.25 -5.48
C ASN A 63 12.44 37.82 -5.21
N VAL A 64 13.43 38.62 -5.62
CA VAL A 64 14.85 38.28 -5.46
C VAL A 64 15.28 38.39 -3.99
N CYS A 65 14.76 39.38 -3.26
CA CYS A 65 15.02 39.54 -1.84
C CYS A 65 14.40 38.40 -1.02
N TYR A 66 13.18 37.99 -1.38
CA TYR A 66 12.51 36.85 -0.75
C TYR A 66 13.30 35.55 -0.96
N ASP A 67 13.69 35.25 -2.21
CA ASP A 67 14.48 34.05 -2.54
C ASP A 67 15.85 34.02 -1.82
N ARG A 68 16.49 35.19 -1.67
CA ARG A 68 17.74 35.28 -0.90
C ARG A 68 17.56 35.15 0.61
N ALA A 69 16.50 35.73 1.17
CA ALA A 69 16.26 35.71 2.61
C ALA A 69 15.80 34.31 3.07
N PHE A 70 15.00 33.64 2.24
CA PHE A 70 14.38 32.36 2.55
C PHE A 70 14.58 31.37 1.38
N PRO A 71 15.81 30.86 1.15
CA PRO A 71 16.08 29.90 0.07
C PRO A 71 15.27 28.61 0.21
N ILE A 72 14.97 28.22 1.45
CA ILE A 72 13.95 27.23 1.80
C ILE A 72 13.16 27.83 2.95
N SER A 73 11.83 27.84 2.84
CA SER A 73 11.02 28.26 3.96
C SER A 73 11.01 27.25 5.09
N HIS A 74 10.89 27.76 6.31
CA HIS A 74 10.83 26.93 7.53
C HIS A 74 9.70 25.91 7.43
N ILE A 75 8.56 26.37 6.95
CA ILE A 75 7.38 25.62 6.57
C ILE A 75 7.71 24.39 5.69
N ARG A 76 8.40 24.62 4.56
CA ARG A 76 8.75 23.55 3.61
C ARG A 76 9.81 22.62 4.21
N PHE A 77 10.73 23.16 5.00
CA PHE A 77 11.73 22.37 5.72
C PHE A 77 11.08 21.40 6.71
N TRP A 78 10.14 21.87 7.54
CA TRP A 78 9.40 21.03 8.49
C TRP A 78 8.56 19.97 7.79
N ALA A 79 7.92 20.31 6.67
CA ALA A 79 7.20 19.34 5.85
C ALA A 79 8.13 18.22 5.36
N LEU A 80 9.29 18.57 4.78
CA LEU A 80 10.29 17.59 4.36
C LEU A 80 10.79 16.74 5.53
N GLN A 81 11.07 17.34 6.69
CA GLN A 81 11.48 16.60 7.88
C GLN A 81 10.44 15.58 8.33
N ILE A 82 9.16 15.95 8.31
CA ILE A 82 8.08 15.02 8.65
C ILE A 82 8.03 13.87 7.63
N ILE A 83 8.13 14.16 6.34
CA ILE A 83 8.19 13.13 5.29
C ILE A 83 9.37 12.19 5.57
N PHE A 84 10.59 12.70 5.64
CA PHE A 84 11.80 11.89 5.83
C PHE A 84 11.76 11.03 7.07
N VAL A 85 11.34 11.57 8.21
CA VAL A 85 11.32 10.77 9.44
C VAL A 85 10.15 9.75 9.39
N SER A 86 9.15 9.91 8.52
CA SER A 86 7.96 9.02 8.41
C SER A 86 8.14 7.90 7.40
N THR A 87 8.94 8.14 6.35
CA THR A 87 9.27 7.16 5.33
C THR A 87 9.79 5.83 5.90
N PRO A 88 10.73 5.79 6.87
CA PRO A 88 11.22 4.52 7.43
C PRO A 88 10.12 3.70 8.12
N THR A 89 9.22 4.37 8.84
CA THR A 89 8.09 3.72 9.52
C THR A 89 7.09 3.16 8.52
N LEU A 90 6.79 3.91 7.46
CA LEU A 90 5.90 3.46 6.38
C LEU A 90 6.49 2.27 5.62
N ILE A 91 7.80 2.29 5.33
CA ILE A 91 8.50 1.18 4.68
C ILE A 91 8.45 -0.07 5.55
N TYR A 92 8.76 0.06 6.85
CA TYR A 92 8.71 -1.07 7.78
C TYR A 92 7.31 -1.68 7.85
N LEU A 93 6.28 -0.83 7.97
CA LEU A 93 4.89 -1.30 8.00
C LEU A 93 4.48 -1.99 6.70
N GLY A 94 4.85 -1.40 5.55
CA GLY A 94 4.62 -2.01 4.24
C GLY A 94 5.29 -3.38 4.12
N HIS A 95 6.51 -3.51 4.64
CA HIS A 95 7.24 -4.78 4.66
C HIS A 95 6.58 -5.84 5.55
N VAL A 96 6.17 -5.48 6.76
CA VAL A 96 5.45 -6.40 7.67
C VAL A 96 4.13 -6.86 7.04
N LEU A 97 3.34 -5.94 6.49
CA LEU A 97 2.08 -6.27 5.81
C LEU A 97 2.31 -7.15 4.58
N HIS A 98 3.40 -6.94 3.85
CA HIS A 98 3.76 -7.78 2.72
C HIS A 98 4.06 -9.22 3.18
N ILE A 99 4.84 -9.39 4.25
CA ILE A 99 5.15 -10.72 4.80
C ILE A 99 3.89 -11.42 5.29
N VAL A 100 3.06 -10.75 6.10
CA VAL A 100 1.82 -11.34 6.63
C VAL A 100 0.90 -11.81 5.49
N ARG A 101 0.70 -11.00 4.46
CA ARG A 101 -0.08 -11.41 3.28
C ARG A 101 0.52 -12.60 2.53
N MET A 102 1.85 -12.72 2.49
CA MET A 102 2.51 -13.87 1.87
C MET A 102 2.32 -15.14 2.71
N GLU A 103 2.31 -15.02 4.03
CA GLU A 103 2.01 -16.14 4.95
C GLU A 103 0.54 -16.58 4.86
N GLU A 104 -0.41 -15.64 4.83
CA GLU A 104 -1.84 -15.94 4.63
C GLU A 104 -2.07 -16.69 3.31
N LYS A 105 -1.53 -16.18 2.20
CA LYS A 105 -1.62 -16.86 0.89
C LYS A 105 -0.98 -18.24 0.85
N LYS A 106 0.02 -18.49 1.71
CA LYS A 106 0.65 -19.80 1.82
C LYS A 106 -0.24 -20.76 2.61
N LYS A 107 -0.82 -20.30 3.72
CA LYS A 107 -1.80 -21.07 4.50
C LYS A 107 -3.02 -21.45 3.68
N GLU A 108 -3.58 -20.50 2.92
CA GLU A 108 -4.71 -20.76 2.02
C GLU A 108 -4.40 -21.87 0.99
N ARG A 109 -3.19 -21.89 0.42
CA ARG A 109 -2.78 -22.97 -0.49
C ARG A 109 -2.60 -24.31 0.22
N GLU A 110 -2.00 -24.31 1.41
CA GLU A 110 -1.83 -25.53 2.21
C GLU A 110 -3.20 -26.12 2.61
N GLU A 111 -4.17 -25.26 2.97
CA GLU A 111 -5.54 -25.65 3.27
C GLU A 111 -6.27 -26.19 2.02
N GLU A 112 -6.16 -25.53 0.87
CA GLU A 112 -6.72 -26.03 -0.41
C GLU A 112 -6.12 -27.39 -0.81
N GLU A 113 -4.81 -27.59 -0.60
CA GLU A 113 -4.14 -28.86 -0.87
C GLU A 113 -4.59 -29.97 0.09
N GLN A 114 -4.84 -29.65 1.37
CA GLN A 114 -5.39 -30.59 2.34
C GLN A 114 -6.85 -30.95 2.00
N LEU A 115 -7.70 -29.97 1.67
CA LEU A 115 -9.07 -30.19 1.21
C LEU A 115 -9.15 -31.05 -0.06
N LYS A 116 -8.20 -30.87 -0.99
CA LYS A 116 -8.07 -31.73 -2.19
C LYS A 116 -7.63 -33.16 -1.88
N ARG A 117 -6.86 -33.38 -0.80
CA ARG A 117 -6.45 -34.72 -0.36
C ARG A 117 -7.56 -35.44 0.42
N GLU A 118 -8.40 -34.70 1.14
CA GLU A 118 -9.52 -35.26 1.91
C GLU A 118 -10.80 -35.46 1.09
N SER A 119 -10.94 -34.81 -0.07
CA SER A 119 -12.03 -35.07 -1.02
C SER A 119 -11.74 -36.35 -1.83
N PRO A 120 -12.45 -37.48 -1.62
CA PRO A 120 -12.30 -38.63 -2.50
C PRO A 120 -12.96 -38.27 -3.83
N SER A 121 -12.18 -38.18 -4.91
CA SER A 121 -12.74 -38.22 -6.26
C SER A 121 -13.66 -39.44 -6.34
N PRO A 122 -14.93 -39.32 -6.78
CA PRO A 122 -15.72 -40.49 -7.13
C PRO A 122 -14.91 -41.28 -8.16
N LYS A 123 -14.64 -42.54 -7.88
CA LYS A 123 -14.13 -43.47 -8.89
C LYS A 123 -15.20 -43.55 -9.97
N GLU A 124 -14.97 -42.95 -11.12
CA GLU A 124 -15.75 -43.30 -12.31
C GLU A 124 -15.61 -44.82 -12.52
N PRO A 125 -16.72 -45.56 -12.70
CA PRO A 125 -16.63 -46.97 -13.02
C PRO A 125 -15.96 -47.14 -14.38
N PRO A 126 -15.28 -48.26 -14.64
CA PRO A 126 -14.70 -48.51 -15.96
C PRO A 126 -15.84 -48.51 -16.99
N GLN A 127 -15.89 -47.46 -17.83
CA GLN A 127 -16.74 -47.46 -19.02
C GLN A 127 -16.11 -48.41 -20.03
N ASP A 128 -16.62 -49.63 -20.00
CA ASP A 128 -16.56 -50.56 -21.12
C ASP A 128 -17.22 -49.86 -22.31
N ASN A 129 -16.46 -49.53 -23.35
CA ASN A 129 -17.02 -49.11 -24.62
C ASN A 129 -16.47 -50.03 -25.72
N PRO A 130 -17.34 -50.74 -26.45
CA PRO A 130 -16.91 -51.76 -27.37
C PRO A 130 -16.32 -51.09 -28.61
N SER A 131 -15.04 -51.34 -28.87
CA SER A 131 -14.51 -51.18 -30.22
C SER A 131 -15.16 -52.23 -31.12
N SER A 132 -16.28 -51.91 -31.78
CA SER A 132 -16.74 -52.74 -32.89
C SER A 132 -15.79 -52.54 -34.07
N ARG A 133 -14.74 -53.38 -34.14
CA ARG A 133 -13.96 -53.60 -35.35
C ARG A 133 -14.86 -54.28 -36.35
N ASP A 134 -15.02 -53.67 -37.52
CA ASP A 134 -15.52 -54.37 -38.70
C ASP A 134 -14.37 -55.22 -39.29
N ASP A 135 -14.65 -56.39 -39.87
CA ASP A 135 -13.68 -57.42 -40.31
C ASP A 135 -12.66 -56.96 -41.37
N ARG A 136 -12.69 -55.68 -41.75
CA ARG A 136 -11.75 -55.04 -42.69
C ARG A 136 -10.85 -53.98 -42.07
N GLY A 137 -10.81 -53.85 -40.74
CA GLY A 137 -9.72 -53.21 -40.01
C GLY A 137 -9.49 -51.72 -40.31
N ARG A 138 -10.53 -50.94 -40.65
CA ARG A 138 -10.42 -49.47 -40.76
C ARG A 138 -11.11 -48.75 -39.61
N VAL A 139 -10.36 -47.85 -38.97
CA VAL A 139 -10.87 -46.88 -37.99
C VAL A 139 -11.49 -45.69 -38.74
N ARG A 140 -12.76 -45.38 -38.49
CA ARG A 140 -13.39 -44.15 -38.97
C ARG A 140 -13.14 -43.03 -37.97
N MET A 141 -12.24 -42.10 -38.29
CA MET A 141 -12.14 -40.81 -37.61
C MET A 141 -13.33 -39.95 -38.04
N ALA A 142 -14.33 -39.79 -37.19
CA ALA A 142 -15.34 -38.75 -37.35
C ALA A 142 -14.82 -37.49 -36.66
N GLY A 143 -14.24 -36.58 -37.45
CA GLY A 143 -14.09 -35.19 -37.03
C GLY A 143 -15.35 -34.41 -37.38
N ALA A 144 -15.75 -33.49 -36.52
CA ALA A 144 -16.68 -32.42 -36.88
C ALA A 144 -16.16 -31.11 -36.29
N LEU A 145 -16.06 -30.13 -37.18
CA LEU A 145 -15.70 -28.72 -36.99
C LEU A 145 -16.61 -28.00 -35.98
#